data_AF-A0A398BMS4-F1
#
_entry.id   AF-A0A398BMS4-F1
#
_cell.length_a   1.000
_cell.length_b   1.000
_cell.length_c   1.000
_cell.angle_alpha   90.00
_cell.angle_beta   90.00
_cell.angle_gamma   90.00
#
_symmetry.space_group_name_H-M   'P 1'
#
loop_
_entity.id
_entity.type
_entity.pdbx_description
1 polymer ?
#
loop_
_entity_poly.entity_id
_entity_poly.type
_entity_poly.pdbx_seq_one_letter_code
_entity_poly.pdbx_strand_id
1 'polypeptide(L)'
;MRSNNIKKRTSSETIEWLSEELKSSLDLVHKPLHMDEKHAELLYIKTVVDELQLHQLVIKPFFELGNIQHVESYLNSLPNQQEITSKEQILLEMTKGSVIVAIRDDLLLFDIKKVNTDTLIQTIIEPTIQGPQLSLSEDITTNINIIRQRYHKPSLTVEMMEIGEKTHQSLAIIFDEEVVLKNVLETIYERNYRGIESAYESKKLDTYSKYASKKVEKQITALLTKLQENGADPLGFGVRYKATNLHTRDTYKEWKKIYSEISFDVNVNVSIMSTGIIE
;
A
#
# COMPACT_ATOMS: atom_id res chain seq x y z
N MET A 1 -46.02 14.69 20.34
CA MET A 1 -46.55 13.39 19.88
C MET A 1 -46.82 13.42 18.38
N ARG A 2 -45.78 13.23 17.55
CA ARG A 2 -45.89 12.87 16.12
C ARG A 2 -44.56 12.23 15.69
N SER A 3 -44.39 10.96 16.05
CA SER A 3 -43.33 10.10 15.51
C SER A 3 -44.00 8.79 15.10
N ASN A 4 -44.58 8.78 13.90
CA ASN A 4 -45.14 7.57 13.29
C ASN A 4 -44.80 7.59 11.80
N ASN A 5 -44.35 6.44 11.31
CA ASN A 5 -44.18 6.02 9.90
C ASN A 5 -42.76 5.96 9.32
N ILE A 6 -41.80 5.36 10.04
CA ILE A 6 -40.64 4.69 9.40
C ILE A 6 -40.63 3.17 9.70
N LYS A 7 -41.69 2.64 10.36
CA LYS A 7 -41.70 1.28 10.93
C LYS A 7 -42.13 0.14 9.99
N LYS A 8 -41.92 0.25 8.67
CA LYS A 8 -42.29 -0.84 7.74
C LYS A 8 -41.55 -0.78 6.40
N ARG A 9 -40.23 -0.91 6.42
CA ARG A 9 -39.44 -1.37 5.28
C ARG A 9 -38.55 -2.48 5.78
N THR A 10 -38.54 -3.61 5.07
CA THR A 10 -37.79 -4.81 5.45
C THR A 10 -36.29 -4.48 5.50
N SER A 11 -35.59 -5.07 6.46
CA SER A 11 -34.13 -5.00 6.59
C SER A 11 -33.43 -5.29 5.24
N SER A 12 -33.97 -6.26 4.50
CA SER A 12 -33.51 -6.65 3.16
C SER A 12 -33.60 -5.52 2.12
N GLU A 13 -34.68 -4.74 2.05
CA GLU A 13 -34.80 -3.61 1.09
C GLU A 13 -33.79 -2.49 1.38
N THR A 14 -33.39 -2.34 2.64
CA THR A 14 -32.41 -1.33 3.03
C THR A 14 -30.99 -1.79 2.72
N ILE A 15 -30.68 -3.07 2.95
CA ILE A 15 -29.40 -3.67 2.57
C ILE A 15 -29.23 -3.66 1.05
N GLU A 16 -30.27 -3.99 0.29
CA GLU A 16 -30.24 -3.98 -1.18
C GLU A 16 -29.95 -2.57 -1.71
N TRP A 17 -30.68 -1.55 -1.22
CA TRP A 17 -30.43 -0.16 -1.59
C TRP A 17 -29.00 0.30 -1.24
N LEU A 18 -28.52 -0.01 -0.03
CA LEU A 18 -27.15 0.34 0.38
C LEU A 18 -26.09 -0.38 -0.47
N SER A 19 -26.36 -1.62 -0.84
CA SER A 19 -25.47 -2.41 -1.71
C SER A 19 -25.45 -1.87 -3.13
N GLU A 20 -26.55 -1.29 -3.62
CA GLU A 20 -26.59 -0.60 -4.92
C GLU A 20 -25.83 0.73 -4.91
N GLU A 21 -26.04 1.56 -3.88
CA GLU A 21 -25.37 2.87 -3.75
C GLU A 21 -23.86 2.73 -3.53
N LEU A 22 -23.43 1.66 -2.86
CA LEU A 22 -22.00 1.37 -2.59
C LEU A 22 -21.43 0.31 -3.53
N LYS A 23 -22.15 -0.09 -4.59
CA LYS A 23 -21.78 -1.20 -5.50
C LYS A 23 -20.44 -0.99 -6.18
N SER A 24 -20.05 0.26 -6.41
CA SER A 24 -18.78 0.62 -7.03
C SER A 24 -17.60 0.39 -6.08
N SER A 25 -17.84 0.34 -4.78
CA SER A 25 -16.82 0.19 -3.77
C SER A 25 -16.54 -1.29 -3.50
N LEU A 26 -15.45 -1.83 -4.08
CA LEU A 26 -15.04 -3.23 -3.89
C LEU A 26 -14.56 -3.55 -2.47
N ASP A 27 -14.45 -2.55 -1.60
CA ASP A 27 -14.18 -2.72 -0.17
C ASP A 27 -15.46 -2.90 0.68
N LEU A 28 -16.65 -2.85 0.08
CA LEU A 28 -17.91 -3.21 0.74
C LEU A 28 -18.00 -4.73 0.94
N VAL A 29 -18.31 -5.14 2.16
CA VAL A 29 -18.49 -6.55 2.53
C VAL A 29 -19.91 -6.75 3.04
N HIS A 30 -20.64 -7.63 2.34
CA HIS A 30 -21.86 -8.24 2.81
C HIS A 30 -21.55 -9.67 3.29
N LYS A 31 -21.80 -9.95 4.57
CA LYS A 31 -21.48 -11.25 5.18
C LYS A 31 -22.73 -11.81 5.88
N PRO A 32 -23.38 -12.84 5.31
CA PRO A 32 -24.44 -13.55 6.00
C PRO A 32 -23.85 -14.42 7.12
N LEU A 33 -24.50 -14.42 8.27
CA LEU A 33 -24.23 -15.28 9.40
C LEU A 33 -25.41 -16.22 9.59
N HIS A 34 -25.11 -17.52 9.61
CA HIS A 34 -26.10 -18.57 9.77
C HIS A 34 -25.61 -19.63 10.75
N MET A 35 -26.46 -19.98 11.71
CA MET A 35 -26.22 -21.09 12.63
C MET A 35 -27.55 -21.61 13.17
N ASP A 36 -27.85 -22.87 12.88
CA ASP A 36 -29.11 -23.53 13.22
C ASP A 36 -30.33 -22.73 12.71
N GLU A 37 -31.14 -22.13 13.59
CA GLU A 37 -32.27 -21.26 13.22
C GLU A 37 -31.93 -19.76 13.31
N LYS A 38 -30.68 -19.41 13.59
CA LYS A 38 -30.22 -18.02 13.71
C LYS A 38 -29.76 -17.51 12.36
N HIS A 39 -30.31 -16.38 11.94
CA HIS A 39 -29.92 -15.65 10.73
C HIS A 39 -29.61 -14.20 11.07
N ALA A 40 -28.46 -13.72 10.60
CA ALA A 40 -28.10 -12.31 10.65
C ALA A 40 -27.31 -11.93 9.39
N GLU A 41 -27.32 -10.67 9.01
CA GLU A 41 -26.52 -10.14 7.91
C GLU A 41 -25.68 -8.97 8.39
N LEU A 42 -24.40 -8.98 8.02
CA LEU A 42 -23.48 -7.88 8.27
C LEU A 42 -23.24 -7.12 6.97
N LEU A 43 -23.30 -5.79 7.04
CA LEU A 43 -22.90 -4.93 5.92
C LEU A 43 -21.94 -3.85 6.43
N TYR A 44 -20.75 -3.78 5.85
CA TYR A 44 -19.70 -2.86 6.30
C TYR A 44 -18.61 -2.61 5.25
N ILE A 45 -17.83 -1.55 5.41
CA ILE A 45 -16.68 -1.25 4.55
C ILE A 45 -15.40 -1.77 5.21
N LYS A 46 -14.77 -2.76 4.60
CA LYS A 46 -13.62 -3.52 5.16
C LYS A 46 -12.44 -2.62 5.55
N THR A 47 -12.20 -1.56 4.79
CA THR A 47 -11.01 -0.71 4.96
C THR A 47 -11.12 0.24 6.16
N VAL A 48 -12.33 0.56 6.62
CA VAL A 48 -12.59 1.52 7.72
C VAL A 48 -13.12 0.87 8.99
N VAL A 49 -13.34 -0.45 8.99
CA VAL A 49 -13.86 -1.19 10.16
C VAL A 49 -12.76 -2.00 10.82
N ASP A 50 -12.74 -2.01 12.15
CA ASP A 50 -11.87 -2.87 12.93
C ASP A 50 -12.43 -4.30 12.91
N GLU A 51 -11.87 -5.15 12.06
CA GLU A 51 -12.32 -6.53 11.88
C GLU A 51 -12.15 -7.37 13.15
N LEU A 52 -11.14 -7.09 13.98
CA LEU A 52 -10.94 -7.80 15.25
C LEU A 52 -12.04 -7.44 16.24
N GLN A 53 -12.35 -6.14 16.36
CA GLN A 53 -13.43 -5.67 17.22
C GLN A 53 -14.79 -6.15 16.72
N LEU A 54 -15.06 -6.12 15.41
CA LEU A 54 -16.27 -6.67 14.80
C LEU A 54 -16.41 -8.17 15.11
N HIS A 55 -15.33 -8.92 14.98
CA HIS A 55 -15.33 -10.34 15.28
C HIS A 55 -15.65 -10.61 16.76
N GLN A 56 -15.06 -9.84 17.68
CA GLN A 56 -15.26 -10.00 19.12
C GLN A 56 -16.64 -9.55 19.61
N LEU A 57 -17.17 -8.45 19.07
CA LEU A 57 -18.42 -7.83 19.52
C LEU A 57 -19.65 -8.39 18.82
N VAL A 58 -19.55 -8.92 17.60
CA VAL A 58 -20.73 -9.35 16.84
C VAL A 58 -20.65 -10.81 16.43
N ILE A 59 -19.58 -11.18 15.72
CA ILE A 59 -19.48 -12.53 15.11
C ILE A 59 -19.39 -13.62 16.17
N LYS A 60 -18.45 -13.49 17.13
CA LYS A 60 -18.24 -14.50 18.16
C LYS A 60 -19.48 -14.70 19.07
N PRO A 61 -20.10 -13.64 19.63
CA PRO A 61 -21.34 -13.78 20.39
C PRO A 61 -22.49 -14.39 19.59
N PHE A 62 -22.60 -14.10 18.29
CA PHE A 62 -23.60 -14.72 17.43
C PHE A 62 -23.48 -16.25 17.40
N PHE A 63 -22.26 -16.79 17.35
CA PHE A 63 -22.04 -18.25 17.33
C PHE A 63 -22.05 -18.89 18.73
N GLU A 64 -21.63 -18.18 19.78
CA GLU A 64 -21.59 -18.73 21.15
C GLU A 64 -22.96 -18.72 21.85
N LEU A 65 -23.81 -17.74 21.57
CA LEU A 65 -25.14 -17.64 22.18
C LEU A 65 -26.11 -18.60 21.49
N GLY A 66 -26.74 -19.49 22.26
CA GLY A 66 -27.58 -20.56 21.71
C GLY A 66 -28.89 -20.09 21.05
N ASN A 67 -29.38 -18.88 21.34
CA ASN A 67 -30.68 -18.41 20.83
C ASN A 67 -30.59 -16.97 20.29
N ILE A 68 -31.37 -16.67 19.24
CA ILE A 68 -31.39 -15.37 18.57
C ILE A 68 -31.87 -14.25 19.50
N GLN A 69 -32.81 -14.49 20.42
CA GLN A 69 -33.23 -13.48 21.39
C GLN A 69 -32.11 -13.06 22.35
N HIS A 70 -31.20 -13.98 22.69
CA HIS A 70 -30.04 -13.63 23.51
C HIS A 70 -29.04 -12.79 22.71
N VAL A 71 -28.86 -13.09 21.43
CA VAL A 71 -28.04 -12.28 20.52
C VAL A 71 -28.63 -10.87 20.39
N GLU A 72 -29.93 -10.75 20.12
CA GLU A 72 -30.63 -9.46 20.04
C GLU A 72 -30.49 -8.67 21.35
N SER A 73 -30.70 -9.31 22.51
CA SER A 73 -30.58 -8.66 23.81
C SER A 73 -29.15 -8.19 24.09
N TYR A 74 -28.16 -8.99 23.73
CA TYR A 74 -26.75 -8.64 23.86
C TYR A 74 -26.39 -7.46 22.96
N LEU A 75 -26.76 -7.50 21.68
CA LEU A 75 -26.46 -6.42 20.73
C LEU A 75 -27.12 -5.10 21.12
N ASN A 76 -28.37 -5.13 21.61
CA ASN A 76 -29.05 -3.92 22.13
C ASN A 76 -28.45 -3.40 23.44
N SER A 77 -27.64 -4.18 24.14
CA SER A 77 -26.94 -3.75 25.37
C SER A 77 -25.60 -3.08 25.08
N LEU A 78 -25.10 -3.17 23.84
CA LEU A 78 -23.80 -2.63 23.47
C LEU A 78 -23.85 -1.09 23.46
N PRO A 79 -22.87 -0.41 24.10
CA PRO A 79 -22.88 1.04 24.25
C PRO A 79 -22.52 1.80 22.95
N ASN A 80 -21.96 1.12 21.96
CA ASN A 80 -21.54 1.70 20.67
C ASN A 80 -22.63 1.63 19.59
N GLN A 81 -23.87 1.36 19.97
CA GLN A 81 -25.02 1.40 19.06
C GLN A 81 -25.35 2.85 18.69
N GLN A 82 -25.56 3.10 17.40
CA GLN A 82 -25.97 4.39 16.86
C GLN A 82 -27.47 4.39 16.53
N GLU A 83 -28.12 5.54 16.68
CA GLU A 83 -29.51 5.71 16.25
C GLU A 83 -29.61 5.84 14.73
N ILE A 84 -30.57 5.14 14.15
CA ILE A 84 -30.90 5.19 12.73
C ILE A 84 -32.03 6.19 12.51
N THR A 85 -31.74 7.29 11.81
CA THR A 85 -32.75 8.31 11.48
C THR A 85 -33.15 8.29 10.00
N SER A 86 -32.23 7.94 9.10
CA SER A 86 -32.46 7.94 7.65
C SER A 86 -31.48 7.00 6.93
N LYS A 87 -31.80 6.61 5.68
CA LYS A 87 -30.93 5.75 4.86
C LYS A 87 -29.63 6.47 4.49
N GLU A 88 -29.72 7.77 4.23
CA GLU A 88 -28.61 8.64 3.89
C GLU A 88 -27.63 8.79 5.06
N GLN A 89 -28.14 8.86 6.29
CA GLN A 89 -27.30 8.84 7.49
C GLN A 89 -26.55 7.50 7.59
N ILE A 90 -27.24 6.36 7.40
CA ILE A 90 -26.59 5.04 7.46
C ILE A 90 -25.44 4.99 6.46
N LEU A 91 -25.68 5.41 5.22
CA LEU A 91 -24.67 5.45 4.16
C LEU A 91 -23.45 6.26 4.59
N LEU A 92 -23.66 7.45 5.14
CA LEU A 92 -22.58 8.31 5.64
C LEU A 92 -21.83 7.66 6.83
N GLU A 93 -22.52 7.08 7.79
CA GLU A 93 -21.89 6.45 8.96
C GLU A 93 -21.10 5.18 8.57
N MET A 94 -21.55 4.42 7.57
CA MET A 94 -20.77 3.31 7.02
C MET A 94 -19.41 3.79 6.48
N THR A 95 -19.35 4.95 5.83
CA THR A 95 -18.05 5.52 5.36
C THR A 95 -17.11 5.89 6.51
N LYS A 96 -17.65 6.09 7.73
CA LYS A 96 -16.89 6.42 8.93
C LYS A 96 -16.47 5.18 9.74
N GLY A 97 -16.83 3.98 9.31
CA GLY A 97 -16.50 2.74 10.00
C GLY A 97 -17.64 2.16 10.84
N SER A 98 -18.88 2.54 10.58
CA SER A 98 -20.03 1.87 11.20
C SER A 98 -20.40 0.58 10.46
N VAL A 99 -20.85 -0.41 11.23
CA VAL A 99 -21.29 -1.73 10.75
C VAL A 99 -22.79 -1.87 10.94
N ILE A 100 -23.47 -2.33 9.90
CA ILE A 100 -24.87 -2.72 9.97
C ILE A 100 -24.95 -4.19 10.35
N VAL A 101 -25.82 -4.47 11.32
CA VAL A 101 -26.20 -5.82 11.73
C VAL A 101 -27.70 -5.93 11.56
N ALA A 102 -28.14 -6.66 10.54
CA ALA A 102 -29.54 -6.98 10.33
C ALA A 102 -29.86 -8.33 10.95
N ILE A 103 -30.85 -8.36 11.83
CA ILE A 103 -31.37 -9.58 12.45
C ILE A 103 -32.87 -9.57 12.29
N ARG A 104 -33.40 -10.59 11.60
CA ARG A 104 -34.81 -10.62 11.19
C ARG A 104 -35.17 -9.36 10.40
N ASP A 105 -36.11 -8.56 10.88
CA ASP A 105 -36.54 -7.29 10.29
C ASP A 105 -35.88 -6.05 10.95
N ASP A 106 -35.11 -6.26 12.03
CA ASP A 106 -34.45 -5.16 12.74
C ASP A 106 -33.08 -4.88 12.15
N LEU A 107 -32.76 -3.59 12.03
CA LEU A 107 -31.48 -3.10 11.54
C LEU A 107 -30.81 -2.34 12.68
N LEU A 108 -29.61 -2.79 13.06
CA LEU A 108 -28.79 -2.19 14.11
C LEU A 108 -27.53 -1.61 13.48
N LEU A 109 -27.08 -0.46 13.97
CA LEU A 109 -25.89 0.23 13.50
C LEU A 109 -24.90 0.37 14.66
N PHE A 110 -23.65 -0.05 14.47
CA PHE A 110 -22.61 0.00 15.49
C PHE A 110 -21.38 0.77 15.00
N ASP A 111 -20.86 1.70 15.79
CA ASP A 111 -19.54 2.32 15.53
C ASP A 111 -18.45 1.31 15.92
N ILE A 112 -17.76 0.77 14.91
CA ILE A 112 -16.65 -0.19 15.03
C ILE A 112 -15.50 0.31 14.13
N LYS A 113 -15.25 1.62 14.15
CA LYS A 113 -14.27 2.24 13.26
C LYS A 113 -12.85 1.77 13.55
N LYS A 114 -12.10 1.52 12.47
CA LYS A 114 -10.68 1.22 12.49
C LYS A 114 -9.89 2.48 12.78
N VAL A 115 -9.41 2.60 14.01
CA VAL A 115 -8.50 3.67 14.40
C VAL A 115 -7.10 3.27 13.95
N ASN A 116 -6.55 4.02 12.99
CA ASN A 116 -5.12 3.99 12.72
C ASN A 116 -4.44 4.67 13.92
N THR A 117 -4.15 3.89 14.95
CA THR A 117 -3.36 4.37 16.07
C THR A 117 -1.94 4.46 15.53
N ASP A 118 -1.49 5.66 15.18
CA ASP A 118 -0.06 5.97 15.26
C ASP A 118 0.31 5.51 16.67
N THR A 119 1.06 4.42 16.74
CA THR A 119 1.42 3.81 18.02
C THR A 119 1.81 4.92 18.97
N LEU A 120 1.32 4.82 20.21
CA LEU A 120 1.67 5.70 21.32
C LEU A 120 3.20 5.66 21.56
N ILE A 121 3.99 6.28 20.69
CA ILE A 121 5.41 6.57 20.89
C ILE A 121 5.43 7.88 21.69
N GLN A 122 4.98 7.80 22.94
CA GLN A 122 5.55 8.66 23.96
C GLN A 122 6.82 7.97 24.44
N THR A 123 7.92 8.73 24.51
CA THR A 123 9.34 8.32 24.65
C THR A 123 9.94 7.80 23.34
N ILE A 124 10.78 8.51 22.57
CA ILE A 124 11.70 9.64 22.78
C ILE A 124 11.56 10.59 21.57
N ILE A 125 11.35 11.88 21.84
CA ILE A 125 11.27 12.94 20.83
C ILE A 125 12.69 13.40 20.51
N GLU A 126 13.20 13.09 19.32
CA GLU A 126 13.88 14.12 18.54
C GLU A 126 12.81 14.68 17.60
N PRO A 127 12.35 15.93 17.80
CA PRO A 127 11.26 16.47 16.98
C PRO A 127 11.79 16.75 15.58
N THR A 128 11.31 16.02 14.58
CA THR A 128 11.39 16.48 13.20
C THR A 128 10.52 17.73 13.09
N ILE A 129 11.17 18.86 12.83
CA ILE A 129 10.55 20.16 12.61
C ILE A 129 9.87 20.09 11.24
N GLN A 130 8.56 19.83 11.25
CA GLN A 130 7.64 19.74 10.09
C GLN A 130 7.68 18.45 9.25
N GLY A 131 6.67 17.61 9.45
CA GLY A 131 6.24 16.55 8.54
C GLY A 131 4.78 16.15 8.82
N PRO A 132 4.01 15.65 7.83
CA PRO A 132 2.65 15.19 8.05
C PRO A 132 2.62 13.95 8.97
N GLN A 133 1.83 13.99 10.03
CA GLN A 133 1.73 12.91 11.02
C GLN A 133 1.20 11.59 10.42
N LEU A 134 0.33 11.68 9.40
CA LEU A 134 -0.21 10.54 8.68
C LEU A 134 0.41 10.43 7.29
N SER A 135 1.18 9.37 7.05
CA SER A 135 1.83 9.05 5.77
C SER A 135 1.29 7.73 5.21
N LEU A 136 1.35 7.57 3.88
CA LEU A 136 1.02 6.28 3.25
C LEU A 136 2.04 5.20 3.67
N SER A 137 1.58 3.97 3.80
CA SER A 137 2.38 2.77 4.11
C SER A 137 2.41 1.80 2.93
N GLU A 138 3.05 0.65 3.11
CA GLU A 138 3.07 -0.43 2.11
C GLU A 138 1.74 -1.22 2.09
N ASP A 139 0.93 -1.13 3.16
CA ASP A 139 -0.36 -1.81 3.22
C ASP A 139 -1.46 -0.98 2.54
N ILE A 140 -2.02 -1.53 1.47
CA ILE A 140 -3.06 -0.88 0.68
C ILE A 140 -4.33 -0.58 1.49
N THR A 141 -4.69 -1.48 2.42
CA THR A 141 -5.88 -1.33 3.27
C THR A 141 -5.72 -0.14 4.21
N THR A 142 -4.54 0.01 4.81
CA THR A 142 -4.17 1.15 5.66
C THR A 142 -4.22 2.46 4.88
N ASN A 143 -3.69 2.47 3.66
CA ASN A 143 -3.73 3.65 2.79
C ASN A 143 -5.16 4.08 2.44
N ILE A 144 -6.03 3.13 2.08
CA ILE A 144 -7.44 3.40 1.81
C ILE A 144 -8.13 3.95 3.07
N ASN A 145 -7.84 3.39 4.25
CA ASN A 145 -8.36 3.91 5.53
C ASN A 145 -7.95 5.37 5.74
N ILE A 146 -6.66 5.71 5.56
CA ILE A 146 -6.15 7.09 5.70
C ILE A 146 -6.91 8.05 4.77
N ILE A 147 -7.21 7.64 3.54
CA ILE A 147 -7.98 8.45 2.58
C ILE A 147 -9.43 8.61 3.06
N ARG A 148 -10.10 7.50 3.45
CA ARG A 148 -11.50 7.54 3.90
C ARG A 148 -11.70 8.34 5.19
N GLN A 149 -10.72 8.37 6.09
CA GLN A 149 -10.74 9.25 7.28
C GLN A 149 -10.73 10.74 6.93
N ARG A 150 -10.22 11.11 5.76
CA ARG A 150 -10.24 12.50 5.28
C ARG A 150 -11.42 12.78 4.35
N TYR A 151 -11.94 11.74 3.69
CA TYR A 151 -12.94 11.85 2.63
C TYR A 151 -14.15 10.93 2.89
N HIS A 152 -15.08 11.39 3.71
CA HIS A 152 -16.27 10.64 4.14
C HIS A 152 -17.45 10.70 3.16
N LYS A 153 -17.21 10.95 1.86
CA LYS A 153 -18.31 10.91 0.90
C LYS A 153 -18.57 9.48 0.43
N PRO A 154 -19.84 9.06 0.34
CA PRO A 154 -20.21 7.77 -0.25
C PRO A 154 -19.81 7.63 -1.73
N SER A 155 -19.70 8.75 -2.45
CA SER A 155 -19.29 8.78 -3.86
C SER A 155 -17.82 8.35 -4.09
N LEU A 156 -17.02 8.27 -3.01
CA LEU A 156 -15.64 7.78 -3.08
C LEU A 156 -15.64 6.26 -3.33
N THR A 157 -15.30 5.92 -4.55
CA THR A 157 -15.21 4.58 -5.09
C THR A 157 -13.79 4.05 -4.98
N VAL A 158 -13.66 2.81 -4.53
CA VAL A 158 -12.39 2.09 -4.45
C VAL A 158 -12.52 0.81 -5.25
N GLU A 159 -11.76 0.71 -6.34
CA GLU A 159 -11.69 -0.48 -7.18
C GLU A 159 -10.38 -1.22 -6.99
N MET A 160 -10.47 -2.45 -6.47
CA MET A 160 -9.33 -3.34 -6.26
C MET A 160 -9.11 -4.23 -7.49
N MET A 161 -7.87 -4.35 -7.94
CA MET A 161 -7.47 -5.24 -9.02
C MET A 161 -6.14 -5.91 -8.71
N GLU A 162 -5.91 -7.09 -9.28
CA GLU A 162 -4.61 -7.75 -9.22
C GLU A 162 -3.86 -7.57 -10.55
N ILE A 163 -2.59 -7.25 -10.45
CA ILE A 163 -1.72 -7.04 -11.61
C ILE A 163 -0.46 -7.93 -11.51
N GLY A 164 0.00 -8.41 -12.66
CA GLY A 164 1.19 -9.26 -12.79
C GLY A 164 0.89 -10.76 -12.64
N GLU A 165 1.30 -11.54 -13.64
CA GLU A 165 1.02 -12.99 -13.70
C GLU A 165 1.79 -13.81 -12.64
N LYS A 166 2.91 -13.30 -12.14
CA LYS A 166 3.77 -14.01 -11.18
C LYS A 166 3.75 -13.41 -9.79
N THR A 167 3.61 -12.09 -9.70
CA THR A 167 3.69 -11.37 -8.42
C THR A 167 2.33 -11.10 -7.81
N HIS A 168 1.24 -11.19 -8.58
CA HIS A 168 -0.15 -10.98 -8.12
C HIS A 168 -0.30 -9.75 -7.21
N GLN A 169 0.29 -8.63 -7.61
CA GLN A 169 0.29 -7.42 -6.79
C GLN A 169 -1.10 -6.80 -6.77
N SER A 170 -1.58 -6.44 -5.57
CA SER A 170 -2.84 -5.73 -5.40
C SER A 170 -2.67 -4.24 -5.74
N LEU A 171 -3.51 -3.74 -6.64
CA LEU A 171 -3.63 -2.34 -7.01
C LEU A 171 -5.04 -1.84 -6.65
N ALA A 172 -5.13 -0.60 -6.18
CA ALA A 172 -6.40 0.07 -5.92
C ALA A 172 -6.46 1.35 -6.75
N ILE A 173 -7.54 1.53 -7.51
CA ILE A 173 -7.89 2.80 -8.14
C ILE A 173 -8.98 3.45 -7.29
N ILE A 174 -8.72 4.68 -6.85
CA ILE A 174 -9.60 5.42 -5.96
C ILE A 174 -10.02 6.70 -6.66
N PHE A 175 -11.32 6.97 -6.74
CA PHE A 175 -11.86 8.15 -7.40
C PHE A 175 -13.23 8.51 -6.82
N ASP A 176 -13.67 9.75 -7.05
CA ASP A 176 -15.03 10.18 -6.71
C ASP A 176 -15.91 10.13 -7.96
N GLU A 177 -16.93 9.29 -7.95
CA GLU A 177 -17.84 9.09 -9.09
C GLU A 177 -18.57 10.39 -9.51
N GLU A 178 -18.83 11.31 -8.58
CA GLU A 178 -19.52 12.58 -8.87
C GLU A 178 -18.63 13.57 -9.65
N VAL A 179 -17.30 13.44 -9.52
CA VAL A 179 -16.34 14.46 -9.99
C VAL A 179 -15.42 13.91 -11.09
N VAL A 180 -15.27 12.59 -11.20
CA VAL A 180 -14.34 11.96 -12.12
C VAL A 180 -14.73 12.19 -13.58
N LEU A 181 -13.73 12.48 -14.42
CA LEU A 181 -13.90 12.54 -15.87
C LEU A 181 -13.76 11.12 -16.45
N LYS A 182 -14.86 10.56 -16.97
CA LYS A 182 -14.93 9.17 -17.45
C LYS A 182 -13.91 8.83 -18.53
N ASN A 183 -13.65 9.74 -19.45
CA ASN A 183 -12.63 9.56 -20.50
C ASN A 183 -11.21 9.43 -19.94
N VAL A 184 -10.90 10.15 -18.86
CA VAL A 184 -9.59 10.05 -18.18
C VAL A 184 -9.50 8.72 -17.44
N LEU A 185 -10.58 8.31 -16.78
CA LEU A 185 -10.66 7.04 -16.07
C LEU A 185 -10.46 5.84 -17.01
N GLU A 186 -11.13 5.83 -18.17
CA GLU A 186 -10.93 4.82 -19.23
C GLU A 186 -9.47 4.75 -19.69
N THR A 187 -8.84 5.92 -19.91
CA THR A 187 -7.42 5.98 -20.31
C THR A 187 -6.51 5.39 -19.22
N ILE A 188 -6.85 5.58 -17.94
CA ILE A 188 -6.08 5.03 -16.81
C ILE A 188 -6.19 3.50 -16.80
N TYR A 189 -7.39 2.94 -16.98
CA TYR A 189 -7.56 1.49 -17.10
C TYR A 189 -6.74 0.91 -18.26
N GLU A 190 -6.85 1.49 -19.46
CA GLU A 190 -6.12 1.02 -20.65
C GLU A 190 -4.60 1.05 -20.46
N ARG A 191 -4.08 2.06 -19.76
CA ARG A 191 -2.64 2.19 -19.46
C ARG A 191 -2.18 1.22 -18.38
N ASN A 192 -2.98 0.97 -17.35
CA ASN A 192 -2.61 0.11 -16.23
C ASN A 192 -2.43 -1.36 -16.66
N TYR A 193 -3.23 -1.85 -17.61
CA TYR A 193 -3.06 -3.18 -18.20
C TYR A 193 -1.76 -3.33 -19.02
N ARG A 194 -1.15 -2.24 -19.49
CA ARG A 194 0.05 -2.27 -20.37
C ARG A 194 1.33 -1.75 -19.72
N GLY A 195 1.23 -0.94 -18.65
CA GLY A 195 2.31 -0.03 -18.25
C GLY A 195 3.13 -0.44 -17.02
N ILE A 196 2.59 -1.22 -16.09
CA ILE A 196 3.24 -1.37 -14.77
C ILE A 196 4.42 -2.34 -14.80
N GLU A 197 4.39 -3.36 -15.67
CA GLU A 197 5.52 -4.27 -15.93
C GLU A 197 6.75 -3.56 -16.53
N SER A 198 6.52 -2.45 -17.25
CA SER A 198 7.58 -1.70 -17.96
C SER A 198 8.11 -0.51 -17.17
N ALA A 199 7.28 0.16 -16.36
CA ALA A 199 7.58 1.49 -15.83
C ALA A 199 8.39 1.49 -14.51
N TYR A 200 8.23 0.49 -13.65
CA TYR A 200 8.85 0.51 -12.31
C TYR A 200 10.28 -0.05 -12.28
N GLU A 201 10.58 -1.11 -13.03
CA GLU A 201 11.92 -1.73 -12.98
C GLU A 201 12.90 -1.13 -14.01
N SER A 202 12.51 -0.99 -15.28
CA SER A 202 13.48 -0.71 -16.35
C SER A 202 14.09 0.71 -16.30
N LYS A 203 13.26 1.73 -16.02
CA LYS A 203 13.68 3.14 -16.18
C LYS A 203 14.46 3.68 -14.98
N LYS A 204 14.19 3.17 -13.77
CA LYS A 204 14.92 3.54 -12.55
C LYS A 204 16.25 2.80 -12.43
N LEU A 205 16.27 1.47 -12.67
CA LEU A 205 17.50 0.67 -12.54
C LEU A 205 18.58 1.08 -13.53
N ASP A 206 18.22 1.43 -14.77
CA ASP A 206 19.17 1.96 -15.76
C ASP A 206 19.77 3.30 -15.30
N THR A 207 18.96 4.17 -14.70
CA THR A 207 19.43 5.46 -14.16
C THR A 207 20.40 5.27 -12.99
N TYR A 208 20.08 4.36 -12.06
CA TYR A 208 20.97 4.04 -10.94
C TYR A 208 22.25 3.33 -11.38
N SER A 209 22.16 2.42 -12.35
CA SER A 209 23.29 1.74 -12.96
C SER A 209 24.25 2.74 -13.60
N LYS A 210 23.73 3.71 -14.37
CA LYS A 210 24.53 4.81 -14.94
C LYS A 210 25.21 5.69 -13.88
N TYR A 211 24.49 6.06 -12.82
CA TYR A 211 25.08 6.85 -11.74
C TYR A 211 26.17 6.07 -10.98
N ALA A 212 25.92 4.78 -10.71
CA ALA A 212 26.89 3.89 -10.07
C ALA A 212 28.14 3.73 -10.94
N SER A 213 27.98 3.44 -12.24
CA SER A 213 29.08 3.41 -13.21
C SER A 213 29.94 4.66 -13.14
N LYS A 214 29.33 5.85 -13.24
CA LYS A 214 30.06 7.13 -13.22
C LYS A 214 30.78 7.39 -11.90
N LYS A 215 30.17 6.99 -10.77
CA LYS A 215 30.77 7.15 -9.44
C LYS A 215 31.97 6.22 -9.26
N VAL A 216 31.85 4.97 -9.68
CA VAL A 216 32.91 3.96 -9.59
C VAL A 216 34.06 4.32 -10.54
N GLU A 217 33.75 4.75 -11.76
CA GLU A 217 34.74 5.25 -12.73
C GLU A 217 35.59 6.36 -12.11
N LYS A 218 34.95 7.38 -11.52
CA LYS A 218 35.65 8.48 -10.85
C LYS A 218 36.54 7.99 -9.69
N GLN A 219 36.07 7.02 -8.92
CA GLN A 219 36.83 6.45 -7.80
C GLN A 219 38.05 5.63 -8.28
N ILE A 220 37.88 4.81 -9.31
CA ILE A 220 38.97 4.01 -9.88
C ILE A 220 40.01 4.93 -10.52
N THR A 221 39.60 5.93 -11.30
CA THR A 221 40.53 6.89 -11.90
C THR A 221 41.31 7.64 -10.81
N ALA A 222 40.63 8.13 -9.78
CA ALA A 222 41.31 8.79 -8.65
C ALA A 222 42.28 7.86 -7.90
N LEU A 223 41.93 6.58 -7.75
CA LEU A 223 42.80 5.58 -7.14
C LEU A 223 44.04 5.33 -8.02
N LEU A 224 43.86 5.15 -9.32
CA LEU A 224 44.95 4.90 -10.27
C LEU A 224 45.92 6.09 -10.34
N THR A 225 45.40 7.33 -10.40
CA THR A 225 46.23 8.54 -10.35
C THR A 225 47.00 8.62 -9.02
N LYS A 226 46.35 8.33 -7.89
CA LYS A 226 47.03 8.32 -6.59
C LYS A 226 48.13 7.26 -6.50
N LEU A 227 47.92 6.07 -7.08
CA LEU A 227 48.94 5.03 -7.15
C LEU A 227 50.12 5.45 -8.04
N GLN A 228 49.83 6.07 -9.18
CA GLN A 228 50.81 6.63 -10.11
C GLN A 228 51.69 7.70 -9.46
N GLU A 229 51.09 8.66 -8.75
CA GLU A 229 51.80 9.71 -8.00
C GLU A 229 52.77 9.14 -6.96
N ASN A 230 52.41 8.02 -6.33
CA ASN A 230 53.25 7.33 -5.35
C ASN A 230 54.25 6.36 -6.00
N GLY A 231 54.28 6.25 -7.32
CA GLY A 231 55.17 5.35 -8.06
C GLY A 231 54.92 3.86 -7.78
N ALA A 232 53.71 3.52 -7.33
CA ALA A 232 53.33 2.17 -6.91
C ALA A 232 52.43 1.51 -7.97
N ASP A 233 52.82 0.34 -8.46
CA ASP A 233 52.02 -0.47 -9.40
C ASP A 233 51.59 -1.81 -8.75
N PRO A 234 50.59 -1.81 -7.87
CA PRO A 234 50.09 -3.02 -7.23
C PRO A 234 49.24 -3.89 -8.17
N LEU A 235 48.81 -3.37 -9.32
CA LEU A 235 47.99 -4.07 -10.31
C LEU A 235 48.85 -4.83 -11.35
N GLY A 236 50.16 -4.57 -11.38
CA GLY A 236 51.12 -5.31 -12.19
C GLY A 236 51.12 -4.92 -13.68
N PHE A 237 50.77 -3.68 -14.02
CA PHE A 237 50.86 -3.19 -15.40
C PHE A 237 52.27 -3.33 -15.98
N GLY A 238 53.30 -3.10 -15.18
CA GLY A 238 54.70 -3.26 -15.57
C GLY A 238 55.10 -4.69 -15.88
N VAL A 239 54.47 -5.68 -15.24
CA VAL A 239 54.68 -7.10 -15.54
C VAL A 239 54.14 -7.42 -16.94
N ARG A 240 52.96 -6.88 -17.28
CA ARG A 240 52.37 -7.04 -18.62
C ARG A 240 53.19 -6.32 -19.69
N TYR A 241 53.69 -5.11 -19.39
CA TYR A 241 54.57 -4.36 -20.27
C TYR A 241 55.87 -5.12 -20.56
N LYS A 242 56.49 -5.71 -19.52
CA LYS A 242 57.71 -6.53 -19.65
C LYS A 242 57.48 -7.79 -20.48
N ALA A 243 56.34 -8.46 -20.30
CA ALA A 243 56.00 -9.67 -21.05
C ALA A 243 55.79 -9.41 -22.56
N THR A 244 55.35 -8.20 -22.92
CA THR A 244 55.08 -7.81 -24.31
C THR A 244 56.28 -7.15 -25.00
N ASN A 245 57.25 -6.63 -24.24
CA ASN A 245 58.44 -5.94 -24.76
C ASN A 245 59.75 -6.65 -24.35
N LEU A 246 59.94 -7.86 -24.87
CA LEU A 246 61.01 -8.81 -24.52
C LEU A 246 62.46 -8.40 -24.90
N HIS A 247 62.68 -7.24 -25.52
CA HIS A 247 63.93 -6.93 -26.24
C HIS A 247 64.81 -5.78 -25.70
N THR A 248 64.49 -5.15 -24.56
CA THR A 248 65.33 -4.06 -23.99
C THR A 248 66.11 -4.47 -22.73
N ARG A 249 67.37 -4.01 -22.66
CA ARG A 249 68.37 -4.37 -21.63
C ARG A 249 68.04 -3.84 -20.23
N ASP A 250 67.12 -2.87 -20.11
CA ASP A 250 66.70 -2.25 -18.84
C ASP A 250 65.20 -1.85 -18.85
N THR A 251 64.33 -2.83 -19.12
CA THR A 251 62.86 -2.68 -19.21
C THR A 251 62.21 -2.01 -17.99
N TYR A 252 62.84 -2.12 -16.81
CA TYR A 252 62.32 -1.53 -15.57
C TYR A 252 62.42 0.00 -15.55
N LYS A 253 63.55 0.57 -16.00
CA LYS A 253 63.73 2.03 -16.08
C LYS A 253 62.83 2.66 -17.13
N GLU A 254 62.67 1.98 -18.26
CA GLU A 254 61.74 2.39 -19.32
C GLU A 254 60.30 2.40 -18.80
N TRP A 255 59.87 1.32 -18.14
CA TRP A 255 58.54 1.25 -17.53
C TRP A 255 58.32 2.36 -16.50
N LYS A 256 59.30 2.63 -15.63
CA LYS A 256 59.16 3.68 -14.61
C LYS A 256 58.96 5.07 -15.22
N LYS A 257 59.58 5.34 -16.37
CA LYS A 257 59.41 6.60 -17.11
C LYS A 257 58.05 6.67 -17.82
N ILE A 258 57.60 5.56 -18.41
CA ILE A 258 56.31 5.50 -19.10
C ILE A 258 55.15 5.56 -18.10
N TYR A 259 55.28 4.87 -16.97
CA TYR A 259 54.25 4.80 -15.94
C TYR A 259 53.94 6.16 -15.33
N SER A 260 54.90 7.07 -15.22
CA SER A 260 54.64 8.44 -14.73
C SER A 260 53.87 9.32 -15.71
N GLU A 261 53.82 8.97 -16.99
CA GLU A 261 53.21 9.79 -18.06
C GLU A 261 51.98 9.12 -18.68
N ILE A 262 51.62 7.90 -18.27
CA ILE A 262 50.52 7.14 -18.85
C ILE A 262 49.16 7.73 -18.45
N SER A 263 48.24 7.81 -19.40
CA SER A 263 46.83 8.17 -19.16
C SER A 263 46.00 6.91 -18.92
N PHE A 264 45.13 6.94 -17.92
CA PHE A 264 44.16 5.86 -17.67
C PHE A 264 42.83 6.20 -18.34
N ASP A 265 42.37 5.32 -19.22
CA ASP A 265 40.99 5.30 -19.73
C ASP A 265 40.25 4.16 -19.02
N VAL A 266 39.26 4.51 -18.20
CA VAL A 266 38.56 3.56 -17.31
C VAL A 266 37.12 3.47 -17.76
N ASN A 267 36.72 2.30 -18.26
CA ASN A 267 35.33 2.02 -18.61
C ASN A 267 34.70 1.07 -17.58
N VAL A 268 33.65 1.52 -16.91
CA VAL A 268 32.94 0.73 -15.89
C VAL A 268 31.48 0.55 -16.29
N ASN A 269 31.08 -0.70 -16.48
CA ASN A 269 29.69 -1.08 -16.71
C ASN A 269 29.11 -1.76 -15.45
N VAL A 270 28.32 -1.01 -14.68
CA VAL A 270 27.58 -1.53 -13.52
C VAL A 270 26.16 -1.85 -13.96
N SER A 271 25.71 -3.08 -13.75
CA SER A 271 24.33 -3.50 -13.96
C SER A 271 23.71 -3.89 -12.61
N ILE A 272 22.75 -3.11 -12.13
CA ILE A 272 22.01 -3.42 -10.90
C ILE A 272 20.93 -4.44 -11.25
N MET A 273 21.06 -5.66 -10.71
CA MET A 273 20.17 -6.79 -11.02
C MET A 273 18.92 -6.84 -10.12
N SER A 274 19.01 -6.31 -8.90
CA SER A 274 17.90 -6.25 -7.93
C SER A 274 18.25 -5.27 -6.82
N THR A 275 17.24 -4.64 -6.21
CA THR A 275 17.40 -3.78 -5.03
C THR A 275 17.54 -4.57 -3.72
N GLY A 276 17.42 -5.90 -3.78
CA GLY A 276 17.55 -6.79 -2.63
C GLY A 276 16.35 -6.68 -1.69
N ILE A 277 15.31 -7.48 -1.92
CA ILE A 277 14.37 -7.87 -0.86
C ILE A 277 14.98 -9.13 -0.26
N ILE A 278 15.49 -9.04 0.97
CA ILE A 278 15.83 -10.23 1.75
C ILE A 278 14.50 -10.71 2.32
N GLU A 279 13.99 -11.83 1.81
CA GLU A 279 12.85 -12.55 2.39
C GLU A 279 13.12 -12.99 3.83
#